data_AF-A0A088RSB6-F1
#
_entry.id   AF-A0A088RSB6-F1
#
_cell.length_a   1.000
_cell.length_b   1.000
_cell.length_c   1.000
_cell.angle_alpha   90.00
_cell.angle_beta   90.00
_cell.angle_gamma   90.00
#
_symmetry.space_group_name_H-M   'P 1'
#
loop_
_entity.id
_entity.type
_entity.pdbx_description
1 polymer ?
#
loop_
_entity_poly.entity_id
_entity_poly.type
_entity_poly.pdbx_seq_one_letter_code
_entity_poly.pdbx_strand_id
1 'polypeptide(L)'
;MFFATFKRLTQKDFDAWGYHIHWPQNEILSPLTGNVNFVVEDIKFASNAWSLLRLAMFFGVKHPKVLSNMTKTTPSMDIMRSANRLFFMHSRVNANLNKTKVKIALTPTHPCAFPVQELAWNKHRDFTGRQSAGVELVLGMENGLSQKVVEECDLCMYIPQYGSIGSLSMISALAIAAHSTWREAVQDESNTSHISIAPQRASHGHKPLSNSPHRVQHSLPHEMDLLGFSNAAIKAILKERRQSYDLQLSVLMYNELGDRNIGAVIRNANVFNCEYVAVVNRRRFNRRGALGTQKLLDVHFFATVDEDAARELFEGYEVWLLYPYYPNLLIYEAGRKGDAAYNLLTFLRHEDPVLQAWGATQHQLTSEHPLVVRYPHLCQQVVFLDDDKSLASCVQDVKRRKLRGILLAVPEEGCSPHPCLCKLSHRVVYVTSPSHLPHQTQRGLNPALSTAIALERLRCATEGL
;
A
#
# COMPACT_ATOMS: atom_id res chain seq x y z
N MET A 1 -33.26 31.23 -1.31
CA MET A 1 -34.18 30.08 -1.14
C MET A 1 -33.65 28.94 -2.01
N PHE A 2 -33.25 27.84 -1.37
CA PHE A 2 -32.87 26.53 -1.92
C PHE A 2 -31.66 26.42 -2.88
N PHE A 3 -30.47 26.37 -2.29
CA PHE A 3 -29.35 25.58 -2.82
C PHE A 3 -29.72 24.10 -2.75
N ALA A 4 -30.17 23.52 -3.86
CA ALA A 4 -30.31 22.07 -3.98
C ALA A 4 -28.93 21.47 -4.30
N THR A 5 -28.17 21.15 -3.26
CA THR A 5 -26.96 20.33 -3.33
C THR A 5 -27.37 18.92 -3.78
N PHE A 6 -27.33 18.66 -5.09
CA PHE A 6 -27.53 17.31 -5.61
C PHE A 6 -26.42 16.40 -5.07
N LYS A 7 -26.76 15.57 -4.07
CA LYS A 7 -25.96 14.45 -3.60
C LYS A 7 -25.67 13.52 -4.80
N ARG A 8 -24.49 13.63 -5.39
CA ARG A 8 -23.92 12.57 -6.23
C ARG A 8 -23.31 11.52 -5.31
N LEU A 9 -24.17 10.67 -4.74
CA LEU A 9 -23.72 9.39 -4.21
C LEU A 9 -23.77 8.41 -5.37
N THR A 10 -22.64 7.83 -5.75
CA THR A 10 -22.67 6.61 -6.56
C THR A 10 -23.51 5.59 -5.80
N GLN A 11 -24.68 5.23 -6.36
CA GLN A 11 -25.69 4.40 -5.69
C GLN A 11 -25.25 2.93 -5.51
N LYS A 12 -24.06 2.56 -6.01
CA LYS A 12 -23.49 1.22 -5.97
C LYS A 12 -22.04 1.32 -5.50
N ASP A 13 -21.67 0.44 -4.57
CA ASP A 13 -20.32 0.24 -4.10
C ASP A 13 -19.38 0.00 -5.29
N PHE A 14 -18.49 0.96 -5.53
CA PHE A 14 -17.45 0.82 -6.53
C PHE A 14 -16.38 -0.14 -5.98
N ASP A 15 -16.50 -1.41 -6.36
CA ASP A 15 -15.37 -2.33 -6.40
C ASP A 15 -15.03 -2.54 -7.88
N ALA A 16 -13.97 -1.87 -8.37
CA ALA A 16 -13.52 -1.86 -9.79
C ALA A 16 -13.18 -3.25 -10.37
N TRP A 17 -13.46 -4.31 -9.63
CA TRP A 17 -12.97 -5.67 -9.78
C TRP A 17 -14.08 -6.73 -9.70
N GLY A 18 -15.32 -6.34 -9.37
CA GLY A 18 -16.40 -7.27 -9.02
C GLY A 18 -17.02 -8.09 -10.16
N TYR A 19 -16.58 -7.91 -11.42
CA TYR A 19 -17.32 -8.45 -12.58
C TYR A 19 -16.55 -9.42 -13.48
N HIS A 20 -15.21 -9.36 -13.52
CA HIS A 20 -14.36 -10.31 -14.22
C HIS A 20 -12.92 -10.14 -13.72
N ILE A 21 -12.18 -11.22 -13.43
CA ILE A 21 -10.75 -11.18 -13.09
C ILE A 21 -9.97 -11.86 -14.21
N HIS A 22 -9.14 -11.11 -14.94
CA HIS A 22 -8.18 -11.72 -15.86
C HIS A 22 -6.81 -11.87 -15.20
N TRP A 23 -6.48 -13.11 -14.83
CA TRP A 23 -5.23 -13.48 -14.14
C TRP A 23 -4.65 -14.77 -14.71
N PRO A 24 -3.78 -14.68 -15.75
CA PRO A 24 -3.21 -15.84 -16.43
C PRO A 24 -2.13 -16.54 -15.59
N GLN A 25 -2.52 -17.47 -14.73
CA GLN A 25 -1.64 -18.08 -13.71
C GLN A 25 -0.61 -19.11 -14.20
N ASN A 26 -0.76 -19.55 -15.44
CA ASN A 26 0.13 -20.55 -16.03
C ASN A 26 1.33 -19.90 -16.73
N GLU A 27 1.31 -18.58 -16.90
CA GLU A 27 2.38 -17.80 -17.50
C GLU A 27 3.35 -17.30 -16.43
N ILE A 28 4.61 -17.09 -16.81
CA ILE A 28 5.57 -16.36 -15.96
C ILE A 28 5.22 -14.89 -16.08
N LEU A 29 4.54 -14.37 -15.07
CA LEU A 29 4.05 -12.99 -15.03
C LEU A 29 5.05 -12.04 -14.36
N SER A 30 5.99 -12.55 -13.59
CA SER A 30 6.97 -11.75 -12.91
C SER A 30 8.13 -12.59 -12.40
N PRO A 31 9.23 -11.94 -11.93
CA PRO A 31 10.31 -12.64 -11.22
C PRO A 31 9.83 -13.41 -9.98
N LEU A 32 8.67 -13.04 -9.42
CA LEU A 32 8.09 -13.73 -8.27
C LEU A 32 7.22 -14.93 -8.66
N THR A 33 6.81 -15.06 -9.93
CA THR A 33 5.93 -16.15 -10.35
C THR A 33 6.58 -17.50 -10.13
N GLY A 34 5.93 -18.35 -9.31
CA GLY A 34 6.45 -19.68 -8.96
C GLY A 34 7.57 -19.65 -7.92
N ASN A 35 8.25 -18.51 -7.72
CA ASN A 35 9.30 -18.32 -6.73
C ASN A 35 8.77 -17.86 -5.37
N VAL A 36 7.73 -17.03 -5.33
CA VAL A 36 7.12 -16.56 -4.08
C VAL A 36 5.69 -17.06 -3.94
N ASN A 37 5.31 -17.46 -2.73
CA ASN A 37 3.92 -17.69 -2.36
C ASN A 37 3.49 -16.72 -1.26
N PHE A 38 2.25 -16.25 -1.34
CA PHE A 38 1.60 -15.56 -0.23
C PHE A 38 0.74 -16.56 0.54
N VAL A 39 0.96 -16.65 1.84
CA VAL A 39 0.25 -17.55 2.74
C VAL A 39 -0.31 -16.74 3.90
N VAL A 40 -1.61 -16.88 4.14
CA VAL A 40 -2.25 -16.34 5.35
C VAL A 40 -2.74 -17.49 6.22
N GLU A 41 -2.53 -17.39 7.53
CA GLU A 41 -3.02 -18.42 8.45
C GLU A 41 -4.55 -18.47 8.44
N ASP A 42 -5.19 -17.31 8.51
CA ASP A 42 -6.64 -17.15 8.47
C ASP A 42 -6.98 -15.81 7.80
N ILE A 43 -8.23 -15.64 7.36
CA ILE A 43 -8.69 -14.38 6.74
C ILE A 43 -10.18 -14.14 7.01
N LYS A 44 -10.47 -13.22 7.94
CA LYS A 44 -11.86 -13.02 8.43
C LYS A 44 -12.65 -11.94 7.70
N PHE A 45 -11.96 -10.96 7.11
CA PHE A 45 -12.58 -9.77 6.52
C PHE A 45 -12.50 -9.81 5.00
N ALA A 46 -13.65 -9.58 4.35
CA ALA A 46 -13.82 -9.47 2.91
C ALA A 46 -12.79 -8.53 2.24
N SER A 47 -12.57 -7.36 2.85
CA SER A 47 -11.64 -6.35 2.36
C SER A 47 -10.19 -6.85 2.34
N ASN A 48 -9.79 -7.65 3.33
CA ASN A 48 -8.45 -8.22 3.39
C ASN A 48 -8.30 -9.32 2.34
N ALA A 49 -9.33 -10.13 2.13
CA ALA A 49 -9.35 -11.18 1.11
C ALA A 49 -9.18 -10.59 -0.30
N TRP A 50 -9.93 -9.54 -0.63
CA TRP A 50 -9.75 -8.82 -1.89
C TRP A 50 -8.38 -8.16 -2.03
N SER A 51 -7.89 -7.54 -0.95
CA SER A 51 -6.56 -6.92 -0.93
C SER A 51 -5.46 -7.96 -1.18
N LEU A 52 -5.59 -9.17 -0.62
CA LEU A 52 -4.66 -10.28 -0.82
C LEU A 52 -4.62 -10.75 -2.28
N LEU A 53 -5.79 -10.93 -2.93
CA LEU A 53 -5.83 -11.29 -4.35
C LEU A 53 -5.20 -10.22 -5.23
N ARG A 54 -5.52 -8.95 -4.97
CA ARG A 54 -4.96 -7.83 -5.74
C ARG A 54 -3.46 -7.71 -5.58
N LEU A 55 -2.96 -7.93 -4.37
CA LEU A 55 -1.54 -7.96 -4.11
C LEU A 55 -0.85 -9.10 -4.88
N ALA A 56 -1.45 -10.30 -4.88
CA ALA A 56 -0.94 -11.44 -5.64
C ALA A 56 -0.91 -11.17 -7.16
N MET A 57 -2.00 -10.63 -7.70
CA MET A 57 -2.09 -10.25 -9.12
C MET A 57 -1.08 -9.16 -9.49
N PHE A 58 -0.93 -8.13 -8.65
CA PHE A 58 -0.02 -7.02 -8.90
C PHE A 58 1.43 -7.50 -9.04
N PHE A 59 1.88 -8.36 -8.12
CA PHE A 59 3.24 -8.89 -8.10
C PHE A 59 3.41 -10.21 -8.87
N GLY A 60 2.38 -10.70 -9.58
CA GLY A 60 2.47 -11.93 -10.37
C GLY A 60 2.69 -13.21 -9.55
N VAL A 61 2.36 -13.20 -8.25
CA VAL A 61 2.35 -14.40 -7.41
C VAL A 61 1.18 -15.29 -7.84
N LYS A 62 1.24 -16.61 -7.62
CA LYS A 62 0.13 -17.54 -7.93
C LYS A 62 -0.99 -17.44 -6.87
N HIS A 63 -2.05 -18.25 -7.00
CA HIS A 63 -3.12 -18.34 -6.00
C HIS A 63 -2.59 -18.32 -4.55
N PRO A 64 -2.97 -17.32 -3.72
CA PRO A 64 -2.58 -17.29 -2.32
C PRO A 64 -3.17 -18.48 -1.57
N LYS A 65 -2.47 -18.90 -0.51
CA LYS A 65 -2.90 -19.99 0.37
C LYS A 65 -3.55 -19.44 1.64
N VAL A 66 -4.61 -20.09 2.07
CA VAL A 66 -5.22 -19.90 3.39
C VAL A 66 -5.11 -21.21 4.15
N LEU A 67 -4.45 -21.19 5.31
CA LEU A 67 -4.21 -22.41 6.10
C LEU A 67 -5.49 -22.87 6.81
N SER A 68 -6.32 -21.92 7.28
CA SER A 68 -7.59 -22.21 7.94
C SER A 68 -8.67 -22.71 6.96
N ASN A 69 -9.71 -23.30 7.53
CA ASN A 69 -10.92 -23.69 6.81
C ASN A 69 -11.92 -22.55 6.59
N MET A 70 -11.58 -21.33 7.03
CA MET A 70 -12.40 -20.12 6.91
C MET A 70 -13.84 -20.23 7.47
N THR A 71 -14.11 -21.18 8.36
CA THR A 71 -15.45 -21.44 8.92
C THR A 71 -16.02 -20.28 9.75
N LYS A 72 -15.17 -19.37 10.22
CA LYS A 72 -15.53 -18.19 11.03
C LYS A 72 -15.40 -16.86 10.28
N THR A 73 -15.26 -16.91 8.95
CA THR A 73 -15.16 -15.70 8.12
C THR A 73 -16.48 -14.96 8.19
N THR A 74 -16.45 -13.68 8.56
CA THR A 74 -17.67 -12.88 8.58
C THR A 74 -18.18 -12.77 7.14
N PRO A 75 -19.40 -13.22 6.84
CA PRO A 75 -19.97 -13.05 5.51
C PRO A 75 -20.27 -11.57 5.32
N SER A 76 -19.27 -10.83 4.84
CA SER A 76 -19.33 -9.39 4.58
C SER A 76 -19.00 -9.04 3.14
N MET A 77 -18.64 -10.05 2.35
CA MET A 77 -18.73 -10.01 0.90
C MET A 77 -20.22 -10.08 0.60
N ASP A 78 -20.80 -9.09 -0.07
CA ASP A 78 -22.23 -9.11 -0.44
C ASP A 78 -22.57 -10.47 -1.09
N ILE A 79 -23.21 -11.34 -0.29
CA ILE A 79 -23.53 -12.73 -0.62
C ILE A 79 -24.47 -12.77 -1.82
N MET A 80 -25.17 -11.69 -2.11
CA MET A 80 -26.13 -11.70 -3.20
C MET A 80 -25.47 -11.86 -4.59
N ARG A 81 -24.17 -11.57 -4.79
CA ARG A 81 -23.54 -11.53 -6.15
C ARG A 81 -22.02 -11.83 -6.24
N SER A 82 -21.58 -13.07 -6.00
CA SER A 82 -20.31 -13.65 -6.55
C SER A 82 -18.95 -13.35 -5.89
N ALA A 83 -18.80 -12.39 -4.97
CA ALA A 83 -17.47 -12.03 -4.46
C ALA A 83 -16.77 -13.13 -3.63
N ASN A 84 -17.48 -13.81 -2.72
CA ASN A 84 -16.94 -14.98 -1.98
C ASN A 84 -16.45 -16.06 -2.94
N ARG A 85 -17.24 -16.34 -3.98
CA ARG A 85 -16.92 -17.33 -5.01
C ARG A 85 -15.61 -16.99 -5.71
N LEU A 86 -15.39 -15.73 -6.10
CA LEU A 86 -14.13 -15.31 -6.73
C LEU A 86 -12.93 -15.54 -5.81
N PHE A 87 -13.05 -15.23 -4.52
CA PHE A 87 -11.96 -15.51 -3.58
C PHE A 87 -11.66 -17.01 -3.47
N PHE A 88 -12.67 -17.87 -3.32
CA PHE A 88 -12.48 -19.32 -3.29
C PHE A 88 -11.94 -19.88 -4.61
N MET A 89 -12.39 -19.35 -5.76
CA MET A 89 -11.85 -19.72 -7.07
C MET A 89 -10.38 -19.34 -7.23
N HIS A 90 -9.98 -18.25 -6.57
CA HIS A 90 -8.66 -17.66 -6.74
C HIS A 90 -7.73 -17.83 -5.53
N SER A 91 -8.06 -18.69 -4.56
CA SER A 91 -7.21 -19.02 -3.42
C SER A 91 -7.23 -20.52 -3.12
N ARG A 92 -6.22 -21.00 -2.39
CA ARG A 92 -6.15 -22.39 -1.91
C ARG A 92 -6.45 -22.42 -0.42
N VAL A 93 -7.69 -22.74 -0.06
CA VAL A 93 -8.15 -22.85 1.34
C VAL A 93 -7.85 -24.23 1.89
N ASN A 94 -7.60 -24.36 3.21
CA ASN A 94 -7.08 -25.59 3.83
C ASN A 94 -5.76 -26.06 3.19
N ALA A 95 -4.93 -25.12 2.74
CA ALA A 95 -3.64 -25.45 2.16
C ALA A 95 -2.61 -25.75 3.25
N ASN A 96 -1.54 -26.46 2.88
CA ASN A 96 -0.38 -26.66 3.72
C ASN A 96 0.76 -25.70 3.32
N LEU A 97 1.61 -25.39 4.30
CA LEU A 97 2.91 -24.79 4.05
C LEU A 97 3.73 -25.67 3.10
N ASN A 98 4.52 -25.03 2.25
CA ASN A 98 5.34 -25.71 1.25
C ASN A 98 6.59 -26.31 1.89
N LYS A 99 6.85 -27.58 1.60
CA LYS A 99 8.00 -28.33 2.13
C LYS A 99 9.33 -27.96 1.46
N THR A 100 9.32 -27.41 0.25
CA THR A 100 10.53 -27.14 -0.55
C THR A 100 10.93 -25.67 -0.59
N LYS A 101 10.06 -24.78 -0.08
CA LYS A 101 10.31 -23.33 -0.01
C LYS A 101 10.73 -22.92 1.41
N VAL A 102 11.53 -21.87 1.48
CA VAL A 102 11.85 -21.18 2.74
C VAL A 102 10.63 -20.40 3.21
N LYS A 103 10.19 -20.61 4.45
CA LYS A 103 8.98 -20.05 5.04
C LYS A 103 9.39 -18.89 5.95
N ILE A 104 8.96 -17.67 5.60
CA ILE A 104 9.27 -16.46 6.34
C ILE A 104 8.00 -15.96 7.02
N ALA A 105 7.94 -16.06 8.33
CA ALA A 105 6.85 -15.56 9.15
C ALA A 105 6.96 -14.04 9.32
N LEU A 106 5.93 -13.30 8.91
CA LEU A 106 5.77 -11.88 9.25
C LEU A 106 5.22 -11.79 10.68
N THR A 107 6.12 -11.79 11.65
CA THR A 107 5.78 -11.82 13.07
C THR A 107 6.72 -10.91 13.87
N PRO A 108 6.29 -9.69 14.22
CA PRO A 108 7.14 -8.75 14.95
C PRO A 108 7.44 -9.18 16.39
N THR A 109 6.66 -10.13 16.90
CA THR A 109 6.69 -10.59 18.29
C THR A 109 7.80 -11.63 18.52
N HIS A 110 8.32 -12.26 17.47
CA HIS A 110 9.30 -13.33 17.61
C HIS A 110 10.69 -12.76 17.92
N PRO A 111 11.42 -13.25 18.95
CA PRO A 111 12.72 -12.69 19.35
C PRO A 111 13.74 -12.61 18.21
N CYS A 112 13.83 -13.66 17.39
CA CYS A 112 14.75 -13.72 16.26
C CYS A 112 14.26 -13.00 14.98
N ALA A 113 13.12 -12.29 15.02
CA ALA A 113 12.63 -11.59 13.84
C ALA A 113 13.56 -10.43 13.46
N PHE A 114 13.95 -10.37 12.18
CA PHE A 114 14.80 -9.33 11.58
C PHE A 114 13.95 -8.32 10.76
N PRO A 115 14.43 -7.09 10.55
CA PRO A 115 13.68 -6.07 9.79
C PRO A 115 13.61 -6.40 8.30
N VAL A 116 12.51 -6.06 7.62
CA VAL A 116 12.28 -6.34 6.19
C VAL A 116 13.37 -5.81 5.26
N GLN A 117 14.09 -4.77 5.68
CA GLN A 117 15.23 -4.17 4.97
C GLN A 117 16.44 -5.11 4.87
N GLU A 118 16.56 -6.08 5.79
CA GLU A 118 17.64 -7.09 5.76
C GLU A 118 17.27 -8.32 4.91
N LEU A 119 16.07 -8.35 4.32
CA LEU A 119 15.66 -9.42 3.43
C LEU A 119 16.49 -9.40 2.13
N ALA A 120 17.51 -10.25 2.05
CA ALA A 120 18.29 -10.49 0.84
C ALA A 120 17.81 -11.76 0.11
N TRP A 121 17.35 -11.62 -1.13
CA TRP A 121 16.73 -12.70 -1.91
C TRP A 121 17.63 -13.95 -2.04
N ASN A 122 18.88 -13.76 -2.49
CA ASN A 122 19.82 -14.87 -2.73
C ASN A 122 20.20 -15.59 -1.43
N LYS A 123 20.48 -14.83 -0.37
CA LYS A 123 20.85 -15.38 0.94
C LYS A 123 19.71 -16.17 1.58
N HIS A 124 18.49 -15.62 1.53
CA HIS A 124 17.36 -16.22 2.25
C HIS A 124 16.66 -17.31 1.45
N ARG A 125 16.78 -17.32 0.12
CA ARG A 125 16.35 -18.45 -0.70
C ARG A 125 17.16 -19.71 -0.36
N ASP A 126 18.46 -19.59 -0.14
CA ASP A 126 19.33 -20.72 0.20
C ASP A 126 19.57 -20.89 1.71
N PHE A 127 18.72 -20.27 2.55
CA PHE A 127 18.88 -20.19 4.01
C PHE A 127 19.03 -21.55 4.72
N THR A 128 18.56 -22.63 4.09
CA THR A 128 18.61 -23.99 4.67
C THR A 128 19.81 -24.83 4.21
N GLY A 129 20.72 -24.28 3.41
CA GLY A 129 21.78 -25.05 2.75
C GLY A 129 21.25 -26.07 1.72
N ARG A 130 19.95 -26.02 1.42
CA ARG A 130 19.28 -26.76 0.35
C ARG A 130 18.95 -25.78 -0.76
N GLN A 131 19.06 -26.23 -2.01
CA GLN A 131 18.61 -25.46 -3.16
C GLN A 131 17.08 -25.29 -3.06
N SER A 132 16.62 -24.13 -2.58
CA SER A 132 15.20 -23.91 -2.37
C SER A 132 14.50 -23.57 -3.68
N ALA A 133 13.26 -24.05 -3.79
CA ALA A 133 12.35 -23.67 -4.87
C ALA A 133 11.79 -22.23 -4.69
N GLY A 134 12.21 -21.48 -3.67
CA GLY A 134 11.83 -20.08 -3.42
C GLY A 134 11.27 -19.84 -2.02
N VAL A 135 10.42 -18.84 -1.84
CA VAL A 135 9.99 -18.34 -0.53
C VAL A 135 8.46 -18.41 -0.35
N GLU A 136 7.99 -18.67 0.88
CA GLU A 136 6.62 -18.41 1.31
C GLU A 136 6.62 -17.28 2.33
N LEU A 137 5.93 -16.18 2.02
CA LEU A 137 5.65 -15.12 2.99
C LEU A 137 4.39 -15.52 3.76
N VAL A 138 4.56 -15.79 5.05
CA VAL A 138 3.51 -16.33 5.94
C VAL A 138 3.05 -15.24 6.88
N LEU A 139 1.75 -14.95 6.87
CA LEU A 139 1.15 -13.86 7.61
C LEU A 139 -0.01 -14.34 8.49
N GLY A 140 -0.04 -13.86 9.73
CA GLY A 140 -1.13 -14.14 10.66
C GLY A 140 -2.30 -13.18 10.51
N MET A 141 -3.37 -13.44 11.26
CA MET A 141 -4.48 -12.48 11.38
C MET A 141 -4.09 -11.29 12.27
N GLU A 142 -5.02 -10.37 12.55
CA GLU A 142 -4.79 -9.18 13.39
C GLU A 142 -4.12 -9.48 14.76
N ASN A 143 -4.23 -10.72 15.27
CA ASN A 143 -3.59 -11.16 16.53
C ASN A 143 -2.20 -11.79 16.33
N GLY A 144 -1.63 -11.75 15.13
CA GLY A 144 -0.41 -12.44 14.75
C GLY A 144 -0.64 -13.89 14.32
N LEU A 145 0.47 -14.62 14.18
CA LEU A 145 0.50 -16.05 13.84
C LEU A 145 0.35 -16.91 15.10
N SER A 146 -0.27 -18.08 14.96
CA SER A 146 -0.23 -19.10 16.01
C SER A 146 1.18 -19.66 16.18
N GLN A 147 1.50 -20.08 17.40
CA GLN A 147 2.80 -20.67 17.72
C GLN A 147 3.12 -21.87 16.81
N LYS A 148 2.13 -22.72 16.54
CA LYS A 148 2.26 -23.86 15.62
C LYS A 148 2.75 -23.43 14.23
N VAL A 149 2.16 -22.38 13.65
CA VAL A 149 2.56 -21.92 12.31
C VAL A 149 3.92 -21.25 12.32
N VAL A 150 4.26 -20.49 13.39
CA VAL A 150 5.59 -19.89 13.55
C VAL A 150 6.68 -20.95 13.67
N GLU A 151 6.44 -22.03 14.42
CA GLU A 151 7.38 -23.16 14.59
C GLU A 151 7.62 -23.93 13.28
N GLU A 152 6.66 -23.91 12.35
CA GLU A 152 6.83 -24.46 11.01
C GLU A 152 7.58 -23.53 10.05
N CYS A 153 7.82 -22.26 10.41
CA CYS A 153 8.55 -21.30 9.59
C CYS A 153 10.07 -21.36 9.84
N ASP A 154 10.86 -21.16 8.79
CA ASP A 154 12.33 -21.21 8.86
C ASP A 154 12.91 -19.88 9.37
N LEU A 155 12.20 -18.77 9.12
CA LEU A 155 12.63 -17.40 9.38
C LEU A 155 11.48 -16.56 9.94
N CYS A 156 11.83 -15.52 10.69
CA CYS A 156 10.89 -14.51 11.17
C CYS A 156 11.35 -13.12 10.73
N MET A 157 10.40 -12.30 10.28
CA MET A 157 10.64 -10.96 9.77
C MET A 157 9.60 -9.99 10.34
N TYR A 158 9.96 -8.71 10.42
CA TYR A 158 9.05 -7.64 10.82
C TYR A 158 9.21 -6.39 9.95
N ILE A 159 8.17 -5.54 9.97
CA ILE A 159 8.23 -4.21 9.36
C ILE A 159 8.59 -3.21 10.47
N PRO A 160 9.71 -2.49 10.39
CA PRO A 160 10.02 -1.44 11.35
C PRO A 160 8.93 -0.37 11.39
N GLN A 161 8.64 0.13 12.59
CA GLN A 161 7.68 1.20 12.82
C GLN A 161 8.39 2.43 13.38
N TYR A 162 7.86 3.61 13.09
CA TYR A 162 8.44 4.90 13.48
C TYR A 162 7.50 5.66 14.42
N GLY A 163 6.21 5.39 14.32
CA GLY A 163 5.17 5.91 15.20
C GLY A 163 4.46 4.82 15.98
N SER A 164 3.58 5.24 16.88
CA SER A 164 3.11 4.38 17.98
C SER A 164 1.64 4.01 17.90
N ILE A 165 1.29 2.93 18.61
CA ILE A 165 -0.05 2.44 18.92
C ILE A 165 -0.89 2.12 17.69
N GLY A 166 -1.02 0.82 17.43
CA GLY A 166 -1.80 0.26 16.33
C GLY A 166 -0.85 -0.24 15.27
N SER A 167 -0.58 -1.54 15.28
CA SER A 167 0.25 -2.21 14.26
C SER A 167 -0.24 -1.89 12.85
N LEU A 168 0.60 -2.03 11.82
CA LEU A 168 0.15 -2.04 10.41
C LEU A 168 -0.99 -3.03 10.18
N SER A 169 -1.84 -2.78 9.18
CA SER A 169 -2.78 -3.81 8.74
C SER A 169 -2.00 -5.03 8.23
N MET A 170 -2.53 -6.23 8.45
CA MET A 170 -1.84 -7.47 8.05
C MET A 170 -1.47 -7.44 6.55
N ILE A 171 -2.38 -6.98 5.67
CA ILE A 171 -2.12 -6.95 4.23
C ILE A 171 -1.18 -5.79 3.85
N SER A 172 -1.19 -4.66 4.57
CA SER A 172 -0.17 -3.61 4.40
C SER A 172 1.23 -4.15 4.67
N ALA A 173 1.40 -4.96 5.74
CA ALA A 173 2.68 -5.58 6.06
C ALA A 173 3.14 -6.58 4.99
N LEU A 174 2.21 -7.40 4.48
CA LEU A 174 2.51 -8.29 3.35
C LEU A 174 2.83 -7.51 2.07
N ALA A 175 2.19 -6.37 1.83
CA ALA A 175 2.47 -5.54 0.65
C ALA A 175 3.90 -4.98 0.67
N ILE A 176 4.36 -4.51 1.84
CA ILE A 176 5.75 -4.08 2.04
C ILE A 176 6.72 -5.25 1.84
N ALA A 177 6.46 -6.40 2.46
CA ALA A 177 7.31 -7.58 2.31
C ALA A 177 7.38 -8.08 0.86
N ALA A 178 6.24 -8.10 0.17
CA ALA A 178 6.15 -8.46 -1.25
C ALA A 178 6.94 -7.49 -2.13
N HIS A 179 6.82 -6.18 -1.88
CA HIS A 179 7.58 -5.17 -2.60
C HIS A 179 9.10 -5.26 -2.34
N SER A 180 9.51 -5.49 -1.09
CA SER A 180 10.93 -5.73 -0.78
C SER A 180 11.44 -6.97 -1.52
N THR A 181 10.68 -8.06 -1.52
CA THR A 181 11.03 -9.29 -2.26
C THR A 181 11.11 -9.04 -3.77
N TRP A 182 10.17 -8.27 -4.32
CA TRP A 182 10.15 -7.88 -5.73
C TRP A 182 11.41 -7.11 -6.12
N ARG A 183 11.77 -6.09 -5.34
CA ARG A 183 12.93 -5.24 -5.58
C ARG A 183 14.20 -6.07 -5.70
N GLU A 184 14.43 -6.97 -4.74
CA GLU A 184 15.60 -7.84 -4.73
C GLU A 184 15.60 -8.82 -5.92
N ALA A 185 14.44 -9.39 -6.28
CA ALA A 185 14.34 -10.33 -7.39
C ALA A 185 14.60 -9.67 -8.76
N VAL A 186 14.11 -8.45 -8.98
CA VAL A 186 14.38 -7.68 -10.21
C VAL A 186 15.86 -7.27 -10.31
N GLN A 187 16.48 -6.89 -9.19
CA GLN A 187 17.91 -6.54 -9.17
C GLN A 187 18.80 -7.74 -9.52
N ASP A 188 18.45 -8.95 -9.07
CA ASP A 188 19.19 -10.18 -9.37
C ASP A 188 19.14 -10.55 -10.88
N GLU A 189 17.97 -10.48 -11.51
CA GLU A 189 17.82 -10.77 -12.96
C GLU A 189 18.60 -9.79 -13.85
N SER A 190 18.78 -8.55 -13.40
CA SER A 190 19.49 -7.52 -14.17
C SER A 190 21.01 -7.74 -14.23
N ASN A 191 21.57 -8.71 -13.49
CA ASN A 191 22.98 -9.10 -13.47
C ASN A 191 23.96 -7.93 -13.22
N THR A 192 23.47 -6.80 -12.71
CA THR A 192 24.29 -5.64 -12.41
C THR A 192 24.94 -5.83 -11.04
N SER A 193 26.28 -5.95 -11.02
CA SER A 193 27.09 -5.82 -9.82
C SER A 193 27.03 -4.37 -9.33
N HIS A 194 25.95 -4.01 -8.67
CA HIS A 194 25.84 -2.73 -8.01
C HIS A 194 26.04 -2.91 -6.52
N ILE A 195 26.72 -1.92 -5.96
CA ILE A 195 26.78 -1.64 -4.53
C ILE A 195 25.31 -1.59 -4.09
N SER A 196 24.79 -2.73 -3.63
CA SER A 196 23.64 -2.74 -2.74
C SER A 196 24.01 -1.70 -1.70
N ILE A 197 23.19 -0.66 -1.53
CA ILE A 197 23.34 0.23 -0.38
C ILE A 197 23.17 -0.72 0.79
N ALA A 198 24.29 -1.29 1.26
CA ALA A 198 24.31 -2.20 2.39
C ALA A 198 23.56 -1.41 3.44
N PRO A 199 22.41 -1.89 3.93
CA PRO A 199 21.54 -1.08 4.76
C PRO A 199 22.42 -0.62 5.92
N GLN A 200 22.86 0.65 5.88
CA GLN A 200 23.64 1.23 6.96
C GLN A 200 22.72 1.09 8.14
N ARG A 201 23.08 0.18 9.06
CA ARG A 201 22.24 -0.33 10.17
C ARG A 201 21.01 0.54 10.36
N ALA A 202 19.85 0.07 9.86
CA ALA A 202 18.58 0.79 9.81
C ALA A 202 18.45 1.75 11.01
N SER A 203 18.85 3.01 10.83
CA SER A 203 19.19 3.84 12.00
C SER A 203 17.95 4.38 12.68
N HIS A 204 16.79 4.36 12.04
CA HIS A 204 15.55 4.83 12.62
C HIS A 204 14.43 3.90 12.20
N GLY A 205 13.59 3.48 13.15
CA GLY A 205 12.57 2.44 13.00
C GLY A 205 12.78 1.34 14.05
N HIS A 206 11.75 0.99 14.80
CA HIS A 206 11.83 0.00 15.87
C HIS A 206 11.06 -1.27 15.51
N LYS A 207 11.51 -2.40 16.06
CA LYS A 207 10.72 -3.63 16.06
C LYS A 207 9.42 -3.39 16.82
N PRO A 208 8.24 -3.72 16.28
CA PRO A 208 7.01 -3.63 17.05
C PRO A 208 7.09 -4.66 18.18
N LEU A 209 7.51 -4.24 19.37
CA LEU A 209 7.64 -5.14 20.51
C LEU A 209 6.24 -5.43 21.05
N SER A 210 5.79 -6.67 20.92
CA SER A 210 4.70 -7.15 21.77
C SER A 210 5.30 -7.82 23.00
N ASN A 211 5.12 -7.20 24.17
CA ASN A 211 5.28 -7.72 25.52
C ASN A 211 6.54 -8.55 25.88
N SER A 212 7.26 -7.97 26.86
CA SER A 212 7.88 -8.59 28.04
C SER A 212 7.48 -10.05 28.36
N PRO A 213 8.35 -10.85 29.00
CA PRO A 213 8.12 -12.26 29.36
C PRO A 213 6.86 -12.58 30.21
N HIS A 214 6.06 -11.59 30.64
CA HIS A 214 4.82 -11.78 31.39
C HIS A 214 3.60 -11.43 30.53
N ARG A 215 2.96 -12.46 29.96
CA ARG A 215 1.87 -12.37 28.98
C ARG A 215 0.49 -12.32 29.65
N VAL A 216 -0.35 -11.33 29.32
CA VAL A 216 -1.81 -11.35 29.58
C VAL A 216 -2.51 -11.63 28.24
N GLN A 217 -3.28 -12.72 28.17
CA GLN A 217 -4.09 -13.07 26.99
C GLN A 217 -5.08 -11.92 26.69
N HIS A 218 -5.17 -11.49 25.42
CA HIS A 218 -6.14 -10.53 24.85
C HIS A 218 -5.70 -9.08 24.49
N SER A 219 -4.41 -8.77 24.26
CA SER A 219 -4.00 -7.45 23.74
C SER A 219 -3.14 -7.50 22.45
N LEU A 220 -3.31 -6.49 21.59
CA LEU A 220 -2.68 -6.31 20.26
C LEU A 220 -1.25 -5.73 20.36
N PRO A 221 -0.43 -5.73 19.28
CA PRO A 221 0.95 -5.25 19.31
C PRO A 221 1.03 -3.71 19.25
N HIS A 222 1.58 -3.09 20.29
CA HIS A 222 1.70 -1.64 20.50
C HIS A 222 3.08 -1.31 21.10
N GLU A 223 3.61 -0.10 20.85
CA GLU A 223 4.65 0.51 21.70
C GLU A 223 4.12 0.55 23.14
N MET A 224 4.62 -0.37 23.96
CA MET A 224 4.02 -0.67 25.26
C MET A 224 4.30 0.38 26.32
N ASP A 225 5.40 1.11 26.17
CA ASP A 225 5.74 2.31 26.92
C ASP A 225 4.70 3.42 26.75
N LEU A 226 3.96 3.42 25.64
CA LEU A 226 2.97 4.46 25.33
C LEU A 226 1.53 4.11 25.75
N LEU A 227 1.25 2.86 26.12
CA LEU A 227 -0.10 2.41 26.49
C LEU A 227 -0.69 3.12 27.72
N GLY A 228 0.15 3.61 28.63
CA GLY A 228 -0.27 4.34 29.83
C GLY A 228 -0.51 5.85 29.62
N PHE A 229 -0.17 6.38 28.44
CA PHE A 229 -0.22 7.81 28.17
C PHE A 229 -1.56 8.23 27.55
N SER A 230 -1.93 9.49 27.75
CA SER A 230 -3.06 10.07 27.05
C SER A 230 -2.74 10.24 25.55
N ASN A 231 -3.76 10.24 24.68
CA ASN A 231 -3.56 10.48 23.25
C ASN A 231 -2.78 11.78 22.96
N ALA A 232 -2.98 12.82 23.76
CA ALA A 232 -2.27 14.09 23.64
C ALA A 232 -0.77 13.96 24.00
N ALA A 233 -0.45 13.21 25.05
CA ALA A 233 0.93 12.94 25.43
C ALA A 233 1.64 12.08 24.39
N ILE A 234 0.97 11.04 23.87
CA ILE A 234 1.49 10.21 22.77
C ILE A 234 1.77 11.07 21.54
N LYS A 235 0.83 11.95 21.15
CA LYS A 235 1.03 12.92 20.07
C LYS A 235 2.27 13.79 20.26
N ALA A 236 2.47 14.30 21.47
CA ALA A 236 3.63 15.13 21.77
C ALA A 236 4.95 14.34 21.63
N ILE A 237 5.01 13.12 22.16
CA ILE A 237 6.17 12.23 22.04
C ILE A 237 6.46 11.90 20.57
N LEU A 238 5.44 11.55 19.79
CA LEU A 238 5.60 11.28 18.36
C LEU A 238 6.10 12.51 17.60
N LYS A 239 5.57 13.69 17.92
CA LYS A 239 6.02 14.96 17.33
C LYS A 239 7.47 15.26 17.66
N GLU A 240 7.91 15.03 18.89
CA GLU A 240 9.31 15.20 19.31
C GLU A 240 10.23 14.24 18.52
N ARG A 241 9.85 12.96 18.41
CA ARG A 241 10.60 12.00 17.58
C ARG A 241 10.71 12.45 16.12
N ARG A 242 9.64 13.02 15.55
CA ARG A 242 9.66 13.53 14.17
C ARG A 242 10.67 14.65 13.94
N GLN A 243 11.06 15.39 14.98
CA GLN A 243 12.05 16.47 14.86
C GLN A 243 13.47 15.94 14.56
N SER A 244 13.72 14.66 14.84
CA SER A 244 15.00 14.01 14.50
C SER A 244 15.10 13.59 13.02
N TYR A 245 14.00 13.62 12.27
CA TYR A 245 13.99 13.21 10.88
C TYR A 245 14.44 14.34 9.95
N ASP A 246 15.28 14.01 8.98
CA ASP A 246 15.77 14.96 7.96
C ASP A 246 14.64 15.55 7.11
N LEU A 247 13.60 14.76 6.85
CA LEU A 247 12.43 15.17 6.08
C LEU A 247 11.14 14.69 6.73
N GLN A 248 10.14 15.56 6.74
CA GLN A 248 8.79 15.18 7.13
C GLN A 248 8.09 14.44 5.99
N LEU A 249 7.24 13.46 6.35
CA LEU A 249 6.40 12.74 5.40
C LEU A 249 4.94 13.00 5.74
N SER A 250 4.09 13.28 4.76
CA SER A 250 2.65 13.49 4.95
C SER A 250 1.85 12.86 3.82
N VAL A 251 0.55 12.70 4.01
CA VAL A 251 -0.34 12.11 2.99
C VAL A 251 -1.49 13.05 2.66
N LEU A 252 -1.80 13.17 1.37
CA LEU A 252 -2.93 13.93 0.84
C LEU A 252 -3.89 12.98 0.10
N MET A 253 -5.15 12.92 0.54
CA MET A 253 -6.21 12.12 -0.06
C MET A 253 -7.32 13.02 -0.60
N TYR A 254 -7.85 12.70 -1.78
CA TYR A 254 -9.11 13.26 -2.26
C TYR A 254 -10.27 12.32 -1.91
N ASN A 255 -11.42 12.85 -1.50
CA ASN A 255 -12.51 12.04 -0.96
C ASN A 255 -13.86 12.44 -1.55
N GLU A 256 -14.11 12.09 -2.82
CA GLU A 256 -15.36 12.34 -3.53
C GLU A 256 -16.23 11.09 -3.62
N LEU A 257 -15.64 9.96 -3.97
CA LEU A 257 -16.35 8.75 -4.37
C LEU A 257 -16.43 7.76 -3.20
N GLY A 258 -15.30 7.41 -2.58
CA GLY A 258 -15.25 6.38 -1.54
C GLY A 258 -14.22 6.67 -0.43
N ASP A 259 -14.61 6.42 0.83
CA ASP A 259 -13.76 6.67 2.00
C ASP A 259 -13.14 5.40 2.63
N ARG A 260 -13.38 4.24 2.02
CA ARG A 260 -13.06 2.91 2.58
C ARG A 260 -11.57 2.68 2.90
N ASN A 261 -10.67 3.32 2.18
CA ASN A 261 -9.23 3.19 2.41
C ASN A 261 -8.63 4.27 3.32
N ILE A 262 -9.34 5.39 3.55
CA ILE A 262 -8.78 6.53 4.28
C ILE A 262 -8.36 6.12 5.69
N GLY A 263 -9.16 5.31 6.37
CA GLY A 263 -8.81 4.80 7.69
C GLY A 263 -7.53 3.96 7.70
N ALA A 264 -7.35 3.08 6.71
CA ALA A 264 -6.15 2.25 6.60
C ALA A 264 -4.91 3.07 6.19
N VAL A 265 -5.09 4.10 5.35
CA VAL A 265 -4.04 5.07 5.00
C VAL A 265 -3.60 5.86 6.23
N ILE A 266 -4.52 6.33 7.07
CA ILE A 266 -4.20 6.99 8.35
C ILE A 266 -3.42 6.04 9.27
N ARG A 267 -3.81 4.76 9.35
CA ARG A 267 -3.09 3.74 10.11
C ARG A 267 -1.66 3.55 9.62
N ASN A 268 -1.44 3.48 8.30
CA ASN A 268 -0.09 3.41 7.73
C ASN A 268 0.71 4.68 8.02
N ALA A 269 0.12 5.87 7.83
CA ALA A 269 0.77 7.15 8.08
C ALA A 269 1.21 7.30 9.54
N ASN A 270 0.38 6.86 10.48
CA ASN A 270 0.73 6.80 11.90
C ASN A 270 1.93 5.87 12.16
N VAL A 271 1.97 4.69 11.54
CA VAL A 271 3.08 3.73 11.69
C VAL A 271 4.41 4.30 11.18
N PHE A 272 4.41 5.07 10.10
CA PHE A 272 5.62 5.72 9.57
C PHE A 272 5.86 7.13 10.15
N ASN A 273 5.13 7.47 11.22
CA ASN A 273 5.20 8.74 11.94
C ASN A 273 5.13 9.95 10.99
N CYS A 274 4.16 9.92 10.06
CA CYS A 274 3.89 11.04 9.19
C CYS A 274 3.51 12.29 10.00
N GLU A 275 3.74 13.48 9.44
CA GLU A 275 3.40 14.74 10.10
C GLU A 275 1.88 14.90 10.21
N TYR A 276 1.18 14.71 9.09
CA TYR A 276 -0.28 14.77 9.04
C TYR A 276 -0.87 13.94 7.88
N VAL A 277 -2.20 13.78 7.92
CA VAL A 277 -3.01 13.35 6.76
C VAL A 277 -4.01 14.45 6.42
N ALA A 278 -3.97 14.95 5.19
CA ALA A 278 -4.94 15.90 4.66
C ALA A 278 -5.99 15.18 3.82
N VAL A 279 -7.27 15.43 4.08
CA VAL A 279 -8.39 14.88 3.33
C VAL A 279 -9.19 16.03 2.70
N VAL A 280 -9.25 16.03 1.38
CA VAL A 280 -9.92 17.07 0.59
C VAL A 280 -11.31 16.60 0.15
N ASN A 281 -12.23 17.55 -0.04
CA ASN A 281 -13.64 17.35 -0.38
C ASN A 281 -14.50 16.93 0.82
N ARG A 282 -14.82 15.64 0.99
CA ARG A 282 -15.67 15.21 2.10
C ARG A 282 -14.89 15.18 3.41
N ARG A 283 -15.38 15.94 4.40
CA ARG A 283 -14.80 16.07 5.75
C ARG A 283 -15.16 14.91 6.70
N ARG A 284 -15.27 13.70 6.16
CA ARG A 284 -15.64 12.49 6.90
C ARG A 284 -15.00 11.26 6.27
N PHE A 285 -14.76 10.24 7.09
CA PHE A 285 -14.29 8.95 6.60
C PHE A 285 -14.74 7.81 7.52
N ASN A 286 -14.73 6.59 6.99
CA ASN A 286 -14.95 5.39 7.78
C ASN A 286 -13.74 5.09 8.69
N ARG A 287 -13.94 5.25 9.99
CA ARG A 287 -12.89 5.10 11.01
C ARG A 287 -12.50 3.66 11.32
N ARG A 288 -13.25 2.66 10.83
CA ARG A 288 -13.00 1.23 11.17
C ARG A 288 -11.58 0.79 10.82
N GLY A 289 -11.08 1.19 9.64
CA GLY A 289 -9.73 0.85 9.20
C GLY A 289 -8.60 1.55 9.97
N ALA A 290 -8.91 2.65 10.68
CA ALA A 290 -7.91 3.43 11.42
C ALA A 290 -7.61 2.83 12.80
N LEU A 291 -8.50 2.01 13.37
CA LEU A 291 -8.32 1.39 14.69
C LEU A 291 -7.88 2.37 15.80
N GLY A 292 -8.34 3.62 15.75
CA GLY A 292 -8.03 4.63 16.77
C GLY A 292 -6.81 5.51 16.46
N THR A 293 -5.97 5.15 15.48
CA THR A 293 -4.77 5.93 15.08
C THR A 293 -5.10 7.36 14.64
N GLN A 294 -6.32 7.62 14.16
CA GLN A 294 -6.78 8.98 13.85
C GLN A 294 -6.82 9.92 15.07
N LYS A 295 -6.73 9.38 16.30
CA LYS A 295 -6.62 10.17 17.54
C LYS A 295 -5.18 10.52 17.88
N LEU A 296 -4.20 9.91 17.19
CA LEU A 296 -2.76 10.03 17.44
C LEU A 296 -2.03 10.72 16.28
N LEU A 297 -2.64 10.75 15.09
CA LEU A 297 -2.17 11.52 13.95
C LEU A 297 -2.99 12.82 13.81
N ASP A 298 -2.37 13.87 13.28
CA ASP A 298 -3.09 15.08 12.90
C ASP A 298 -3.78 14.87 11.55
N VAL A 299 -5.10 15.01 11.53
CA VAL A 299 -5.95 14.80 10.35
C VAL A 299 -6.64 16.11 10.01
N HIS A 300 -6.28 16.71 8.88
CA HIS A 300 -6.82 17.99 8.42
C HIS A 300 -7.86 17.75 7.32
N PHE A 301 -8.93 18.55 7.35
CA PHE A 301 -10.00 18.47 6.37
C PHE A 301 -10.17 19.79 5.65
N PHE A 302 -10.15 19.74 4.32
CA PHE A 302 -10.36 20.90 3.46
C PHE A 302 -11.49 20.58 2.47
N ALA A 303 -12.28 21.56 2.08
CA ALA A 303 -13.22 21.37 0.97
C ALA A 303 -12.45 21.34 -0.36
N THR A 304 -11.40 22.16 -0.52
CA THR A 304 -10.54 22.16 -1.72
C THR A 304 -9.05 22.32 -1.34
N VAL A 305 -8.14 22.01 -2.28
CA VAL A 305 -6.70 22.30 -2.12
C VAL A 305 -6.38 23.79 -2.26
N ASP A 306 -7.34 24.59 -2.72
CA ASP A 306 -7.19 26.03 -2.97
C ASP A 306 -7.55 26.89 -1.75
N GLU A 307 -7.98 26.28 -0.65
CA GLU A 307 -8.19 27.00 0.61
C GLU A 307 -6.84 27.49 1.16
N ASP A 308 -6.80 28.71 1.68
CA ASP A 308 -5.54 29.31 2.18
C ASP A 308 -4.90 28.45 3.28
N ALA A 309 -5.71 27.90 4.19
CA ALA A 309 -5.22 26.97 5.22
C ALA A 309 -4.66 25.65 4.64
N ALA A 310 -5.15 25.20 3.49
CA ALA A 310 -4.59 24.03 2.81
C ALA A 310 -3.23 24.39 2.18
N ARG A 311 -3.13 25.55 1.52
CA ARG A 311 -1.89 26.05 0.93
C ARG A 311 -0.81 26.26 1.99
N GLU A 312 -1.16 26.87 3.12
CA GLU A 312 -0.26 27.05 4.27
C GLU A 312 0.22 25.69 4.82
N LEU A 313 -0.69 24.71 4.97
CA LEU A 313 -0.30 23.39 5.46
C LEU A 313 0.67 22.68 4.50
N PHE A 314 0.47 22.85 3.19
CA PHE A 314 1.30 22.22 2.16
C PHE A 314 2.57 23.00 1.84
N GLU A 315 2.76 24.19 2.43
CA GLU A 315 3.92 25.01 2.19
C GLU A 315 5.21 24.30 2.66
N GLY A 316 6.25 24.40 1.82
CA GLY A 316 7.52 23.73 2.05
C GLY A 316 7.53 22.23 1.74
N TYR A 317 6.43 21.64 1.25
CA TYR A 317 6.39 20.24 0.83
C TYR A 317 6.57 20.07 -0.69
N GLU A 318 7.30 19.04 -1.10
CA GLU A 318 7.21 18.54 -2.47
C GLU A 318 6.09 17.52 -2.58
N VAL A 319 5.17 17.72 -3.52
CA VAL A 319 3.97 16.87 -3.66
C VAL A 319 4.22 15.76 -4.68
N TRP A 320 4.15 14.51 -4.22
CA TRP A 320 4.46 13.32 -5.00
C TRP A 320 3.19 12.52 -5.28
N LEU A 321 2.79 12.40 -6.54
CA LEU A 321 1.56 11.73 -6.96
C LEU A 321 1.77 10.23 -7.10
N LEU A 322 1.10 9.43 -6.28
CA LEU A 322 1.14 7.98 -6.39
C LEU A 322 0.34 7.51 -7.61
N TYR A 323 0.99 6.79 -8.54
CA TYR A 323 0.38 6.38 -9.79
C TYR A 323 -0.63 5.22 -9.60
N PRO A 324 -1.85 5.31 -10.17
CA PRO A 324 -2.84 4.24 -10.12
C PRO A 324 -2.68 3.26 -11.29
N TYR A 325 -2.42 1.99 -11.00
CA TYR A 325 -2.20 0.93 -12.02
C TYR A 325 -3.48 0.27 -12.53
N TYR A 326 -4.66 0.82 -12.25
CA TYR A 326 -5.89 0.12 -12.59
C TYR A 326 -6.12 0.11 -14.11
N PRO A 327 -6.47 -1.04 -14.70
CA PRO A 327 -6.81 -1.14 -16.11
C PRO A 327 -8.18 -0.52 -16.42
N ASN A 328 -9.08 -0.55 -15.45
CA ASN A 328 -10.41 0.04 -15.54
C ASN A 328 -10.51 1.15 -14.49
N LEU A 329 -10.42 2.39 -14.95
CA LEU A 329 -10.48 3.58 -14.11
C LEU A 329 -11.79 4.32 -14.37
N LEU A 330 -12.39 4.84 -13.31
CA LEU A 330 -13.24 6.01 -13.48
C LEU A 330 -12.35 7.22 -13.78
N ILE A 331 -12.46 7.75 -14.99
CA ILE A 331 -11.71 8.94 -15.39
C ILE A 331 -12.44 10.19 -14.87
N TYR A 332 -11.80 10.95 -13.99
CA TYR A 332 -12.34 12.25 -13.56
C TYR A 332 -12.45 13.20 -14.76
N GLU A 333 -13.52 14.00 -14.77
CA GLU A 333 -13.84 14.95 -15.85
C GLU A 333 -14.13 14.32 -17.22
N ALA A 334 -14.23 12.99 -17.35
CA ALA A 334 -14.62 12.35 -18.62
C ALA A 334 -16.11 12.54 -18.99
N GLY A 335 -16.94 13.04 -18.07
CA GLY A 335 -18.35 13.33 -18.32
C GLY A 335 -18.60 14.74 -18.86
N ARG A 336 -19.32 14.85 -19.99
CA ARG A 336 -19.96 16.12 -20.40
C ARG A 336 -20.93 16.57 -19.31
N LYS A 337 -20.89 17.84 -18.90
CA LYS A 337 -21.91 18.44 -18.02
C LYS A 337 -23.29 18.23 -18.65
N GLY A 338 -24.16 17.44 -18.02
CA GLY A 338 -25.60 17.40 -18.34
C GLY A 338 -26.23 16.03 -18.57
N ASP A 339 -25.45 14.95 -18.70
CA ASP A 339 -26.04 13.65 -19.04
C ASP A 339 -26.44 12.83 -17.80
N ALA A 340 -27.72 12.83 -17.46
CA ALA A 340 -28.28 12.06 -16.34
C ALA A 340 -28.12 10.54 -16.53
N ALA A 341 -27.99 10.06 -17.78
CA ALA A 341 -27.75 8.65 -18.10
C ALA A 341 -26.33 8.19 -17.70
N TYR A 342 -25.37 9.11 -17.62
CA TYR A 342 -23.98 8.84 -17.27
C TYR A 342 -23.80 8.29 -15.85
N ASN A 343 -24.75 8.56 -14.96
CA ASN A 343 -24.81 8.06 -13.57
C ASN A 343 -25.54 6.72 -13.42
N LEU A 344 -26.21 6.23 -14.47
CA LEU A 344 -27.07 5.05 -14.45
C LEU A 344 -26.44 3.81 -15.12
N LEU A 345 -25.41 4.00 -15.95
CA LEU A 345 -24.70 2.93 -16.65
C LEU A 345 -23.69 2.21 -15.73
N THR A 346 -23.49 0.90 -15.97
CA THR A 346 -22.45 0.10 -15.33
C THR A 346 -21.05 0.70 -15.54
N PHE A 347 -20.21 0.65 -14.51
CA PHE A 347 -18.94 1.40 -14.40
C PHE A 347 -17.84 1.04 -15.42
N LEU A 348 -17.92 -0.12 -16.08
CA LEU A 348 -16.92 -0.55 -17.06
C LEU A 348 -17.22 0.07 -18.42
N ARG A 349 -16.45 1.09 -18.79
CA ARG A 349 -16.56 1.79 -20.07
C ARG A 349 -15.36 1.46 -20.94
N HIS A 350 -15.24 0.20 -21.35
CA HIS A 350 -14.16 -0.22 -22.23
C HIS A 350 -14.13 0.62 -23.53
N GLU A 351 -15.26 1.19 -23.96
CA GLU A 351 -15.32 2.04 -25.15
C GLU A 351 -14.93 3.51 -24.90
N ASP A 352 -14.65 3.92 -23.66
CA ASP A 352 -14.25 5.29 -23.35
C ASP A 352 -12.89 5.62 -24.03
N PRO A 353 -12.82 6.62 -24.92
CA PRO A 353 -11.59 6.91 -25.67
C PRO A 353 -10.42 7.31 -24.78
N VAL A 354 -10.69 7.98 -23.65
CA VAL A 354 -9.64 8.39 -22.70
C VAL A 354 -9.14 7.18 -21.93
N LEU A 355 -10.03 6.27 -21.54
CA LEU A 355 -9.63 5.00 -20.92
C LEU A 355 -8.82 4.12 -21.89
N GLN A 356 -9.22 4.06 -23.16
CA GLN A 356 -8.48 3.33 -24.19
C GLN A 356 -7.10 3.94 -24.45
N ALA A 357 -7.00 5.26 -24.56
CA ALA A 357 -5.71 5.95 -24.67
C ALA A 357 -4.84 5.72 -23.42
N TRP A 358 -5.44 5.69 -22.23
CA TRP A 358 -4.74 5.35 -20.99
C TRP A 358 -4.18 3.93 -21.05
N GLY A 359 -4.99 2.94 -21.42
CA GLY A 359 -4.59 1.55 -21.56
C GLY A 359 -3.50 1.33 -22.62
N ALA A 360 -3.59 2.03 -23.76
CA ALA A 360 -2.65 1.93 -24.87
C ALA A 360 -1.20 2.31 -24.47
N THR A 361 -1.05 3.19 -23.49
CA THR A 361 0.27 3.60 -22.98
C THR A 361 0.94 2.56 -22.08
N GLN A 362 0.23 1.49 -21.71
CA GLN A 362 0.73 0.46 -20.81
C GLN A 362 1.28 1.02 -19.49
N HIS A 363 0.63 2.09 -18.99
CA HIS A 363 1.01 2.84 -17.79
C HIS A 363 2.32 3.63 -17.87
N GLN A 364 2.96 3.71 -19.03
CA GLN A 364 4.15 4.53 -19.23
C GLN A 364 3.74 5.99 -19.48
N LEU A 365 4.35 6.95 -18.77
CA LEU A 365 4.08 8.39 -18.97
C LEU A 365 4.74 8.94 -20.24
N THR A 366 4.36 8.42 -21.40
CA THR A 366 4.75 8.97 -22.70
C THR A 366 4.02 10.28 -22.98
N SER A 367 4.43 11.01 -24.04
CA SER A 367 3.74 12.22 -24.49
C SER A 367 2.28 12.01 -24.88
N GLU A 368 1.89 10.76 -25.15
CA GLU A 368 0.53 10.36 -25.52
C GLU A 368 -0.33 9.97 -24.32
N HIS A 369 0.28 9.75 -23.14
CA HIS A 369 -0.45 9.34 -21.95
C HIS A 369 -1.44 10.45 -21.53
N PRO A 370 -2.75 10.16 -21.35
CA PRO A 370 -3.76 11.19 -21.08
C PRO A 370 -3.44 12.11 -19.90
N LEU A 371 -2.85 11.54 -18.83
CA LEU A 371 -2.34 12.32 -17.69
C LEU A 371 -1.27 13.35 -18.11
N VAL A 372 -0.32 12.97 -18.96
CA VAL A 372 0.78 13.83 -19.43
C VAL A 372 0.27 14.85 -20.43
N VAL A 373 -0.61 14.45 -21.36
CA VAL A 373 -1.26 15.36 -22.31
C VAL A 373 -1.94 16.52 -21.57
N ARG A 374 -2.61 16.24 -20.43
CA ARG A 374 -3.28 17.27 -19.63
C ARG A 374 -2.35 17.98 -18.64
N TYR A 375 -1.32 17.29 -18.13
CA TYR A 375 -0.40 17.80 -17.11
C TYR A 375 1.05 17.46 -17.49
N PRO A 376 1.65 18.18 -18.47
CA PRO A 376 2.96 17.82 -19.04
C PRO A 376 4.10 17.86 -18.02
N HIS A 377 3.97 18.64 -16.95
CA HIS A 377 4.98 18.71 -15.90
C HIS A 377 5.13 17.37 -15.13
N LEU A 378 4.11 16.52 -15.11
CA LEU A 378 4.12 15.27 -14.35
C LEU A 378 4.99 14.15 -14.94
N CYS A 379 5.38 14.23 -16.22
CA CYS A 379 6.31 13.25 -16.79
C CYS A 379 7.78 13.53 -16.43
N GLN A 380 8.06 14.66 -15.77
CA GLN A 380 9.41 15.04 -15.37
C GLN A 380 9.81 14.33 -14.08
N GLN A 381 10.99 13.68 -14.07
CA GLN A 381 11.59 13.08 -12.87
C GLN A 381 10.66 12.09 -12.15
N VAL A 382 10.17 11.10 -12.90
CA VAL A 382 9.40 9.99 -12.35
C VAL A 382 10.24 9.21 -11.33
N VAL A 383 9.60 8.84 -10.21
CA VAL A 383 10.23 8.08 -9.12
C VAL A 383 9.74 6.64 -9.13
N PHE A 384 10.64 5.67 -9.01
CA PHE A 384 10.31 4.25 -8.91
C PHE A 384 10.70 3.73 -7.52
N LEU A 385 9.72 3.26 -6.75
CA LEU A 385 9.97 2.80 -5.38
C LEU A 385 10.77 1.49 -5.34
N ASP A 386 10.79 0.73 -6.43
CA ASP A 386 11.63 -0.46 -6.65
C ASP A 386 13.02 -0.15 -7.23
N ASP A 387 13.37 1.11 -7.48
CA ASP A 387 14.72 1.53 -7.85
C ASP A 387 15.32 2.46 -6.79
N ASP A 388 16.23 1.91 -5.98
CA ASP A 388 16.94 2.63 -4.91
C ASP A 388 17.66 3.88 -5.42
N LYS A 389 18.24 3.84 -6.63
CA LYS A 389 18.98 4.98 -7.18
C LYS A 389 18.05 6.11 -7.57
N SER A 390 16.93 5.79 -8.25
CA SER A 390 15.94 6.81 -8.63
C SER A 390 15.35 7.48 -7.39
N LEU A 391 14.99 6.67 -6.39
CA LEU A 391 14.37 7.14 -5.16
C LEU A 391 15.34 8.01 -4.35
N ALA A 392 16.58 7.53 -4.15
CA ALA A 392 17.61 8.26 -3.43
C ALA A 392 17.94 9.61 -4.09
N SER A 393 18.10 9.62 -5.41
CA SER A 393 18.35 10.84 -6.17
C SER A 393 17.25 11.88 -5.99
N CYS A 394 15.98 11.45 -6.08
CA CYS A 394 14.83 12.35 -5.94
C CYS A 394 14.65 12.87 -4.50
N VAL A 395 14.91 12.03 -3.49
CA VAL A 395 14.91 12.44 -2.07
C VAL A 395 16.04 13.44 -1.79
N GLN A 396 17.24 13.20 -2.31
CA GLN A 396 18.36 14.13 -2.18
C GLN A 396 18.07 15.47 -2.86
N ASP A 397 17.35 15.47 -3.97
CA ASP A 397 16.90 16.71 -4.59
C ASP A 397 15.99 17.54 -3.67
N VAL A 398 15.04 16.89 -2.98
CA VAL A 398 14.18 17.53 -1.96
C VAL A 398 15.03 18.11 -0.82
N LYS A 399 15.99 17.32 -0.28
CA LYS A 399 16.92 17.78 0.76
C LYS A 399 17.74 18.99 0.30
N ARG A 400 18.32 18.97 -0.91
CA ARG A 400 19.13 20.08 -1.45
C ARG A 400 18.34 21.37 -1.62
N ARG A 401 17.05 21.26 -1.98
CA ARG A 401 16.13 22.39 -2.08
C ARG A 401 15.65 22.91 -0.71
N LYS A 402 16.09 22.29 0.39
CA LYS A 402 15.76 22.65 1.77
C LYS A 402 14.26 22.69 2.02
N LEU A 403 13.53 21.78 1.38
CA LEU A 403 12.10 21.61 1.60
C LEU A 403 11.88 20.93 2.96
N ARG A 404 10.73 21.22 3.58
CA ARG A 404 10.30 20.63 4.85
C ARG A 404 10.08 19.12 4.75
N GLY A 405 9.58 18.65 3.60
CA GLY A 405 9.18 17.25 3.47
C GLY A 405 8.58 16.85 2.13
N ILE A 406 8.08 15.62 2.08
CA ILE A 406 7.38 15.02 0.94
C ILE A 406 5.91 14.77 1.31
N LEU A 407 4.99 15.29 0.50
CA LEU A 407 3.55 15.11 0.64
C LEU A 407 3.09 14.11 -0.42
N LEU A 408 2.78 12.88 0.00
CA LEU A 408 2.31 11.84 -0.89
C LEU A 408 0.84 12.06 -1.24
N ALA A 409 0.56 12.49 -2.47
CA ALA A 409 -0.79 12.62 -3.01
C ALA A 409 -1.27 11.25 -3.51
N VAL A 410 -2.38 10.77 -2.94
CA VAL A 410 -2.88 9.41 -3.16
C VAL A 410 -4.26 9.49 -3.83
N PRO A 411 -4.39 8.98 -5.07
CA PRO A 411 -5.67 8.93 -5.77
C PRO A 411 -6.72 8.06 -5.06
N GLU A 412 -8.00 8.33 -5.33
CA GLU A 412 -9.08 7.43 -4.93
C GLU A 412 -8.94 6.07 -5.65
N GLU A 413 -9.40 5.02 -4.97
CA GLU A 413 -9.30 3.67 -5.51
C GLU A 413 -10.04 3.55 -6.85
N GLY A 414 -9.39 2.93 -7.85
CA GLY A 414 -9.95 2.68 -9.19
C GLY A 414 -10.38 3.93 -9.95
N CYS A 415 -9.81 5.08 -9.61
CA CYS A 415 -10.04 6.33 -10.31
C CYS A 415 -8.73 6.88 -10.87
N SER A 416 -8.80 7.62 -11.98
CA SER A 416 -7.65 8.41 -12.42
C SER A 416 -7.25 9.38 -11.29
N PRO A 417 -6.04 9.93 -11.27
CA PRO A 417 -5.72 11.01 -10.35
C PRO A 417 -6.70 12.18 -10.53
N HIS A 418 -7.19 12.73 -9.42
CA HIS A 418 -8.11 13.87 -9.48
C HIS A 418 -7.35 15.11 -10.00
N PRO A 419 -7.94 15.93 -10.89
CA PRO A 419 -7.33 17.14 -11.44
C PRO A 419 -6.63 18.06 -10.43
N CYS A 420 -7.21 18.24 -9.25
CA CYS A 420 -6.61 19.07 -8.22
C CYS A 420 -5.29 18.47 -7.68
N LEU A 421 -5.22 17.14 -7.54
CA LEU A 421 -3.99 16.47 -7.14
C LEU A 421 -2.94 16.58 -8.25
N CYS A 422 -3.34 16.43 -9.53
CA CYS A 422 -2.43 16.57 -10.66
C CYS A 422 -1.78 17.96 -10.74
N LYS A 423 -2.59 19.02 -10.57
CA LYS A 423 -2.10 20.40 -10.60
C LYS A 423 -1.16 20.71 -9.45
N LEU A 424 -1.42 20.14 -8.27
CA LEU A 424 -0.61 20.35 -7.07
C LEU A 424 0.69 19.51 -7.09
N SER A 425 0.69 18.40 -7.81
CA SER A 425 1.80 17.43 -7.79
C SER A 425 2.99 17.90 -8.63
N HIS A 426 4.18 17.60 -8.12
CA HIS A 426 5.46 17.96 -8.73
C HIS A 426 6.08 16.76 -9.48
N ARG A 427 5.88 15.54 -8.97
CA ARG A 427 6.41 14.30 -9.54
C ARG A 427 5.38 13.17 -9.48
N VAL A 428 5.55 12.17 -10.33
CA VAL A 428 4.78 10.91 -10.25
C VAL A 428 5.65 9.81 -9.66
N VAL A 429 5.06 9.02 -8.76
CA VAL A 429 5.70 7.91 -8.06
C VAL A 429 5.03 6.61 -8.45
N TYR A 430 5.84 5.66 -8.91
CA TYR A 430 5.45 4.30 -9.21
C TYR A 430 5.84 3.38 -8.05
N VAL A 431 4.93 2.49 -7.64
CA VAL A 431 5.25 1.36 -6.75
C VAL A 431 6.30 0.46 -7.38
N THR A 432 6.18 0.24 -8.69
CA THR A 432 7.10 -0.54 -9.51
C THR A 432 7.07 -0.05 -10.95
N SER A 433 8.19 -0.16 -11.66
CA SER A 433 8.24 0.23 -13.07
C SER A 433 7.16 -0.51 -13.90
N PRO A 434 6.37 0.20 -14.73
CA PRO A 434 5.42 -0.43 -15.65
C PRO A 434 6.05 -1.47 -16.59
N SER A 435 7.35 -1.32 -16.91
CA SER A 435 8.08 -2.27 -17.76
C SER A 435 8.19 -3.68 -17.17
N HIS A 436 8.09 -3.81 -15.84
CA HIS A 436 8.17 -5.10 -15.16
C HIS A 436 6.80 -5.75 -14.96
N LEU A 437 5.70 -5.10 -15.36
CA LEU A 437 4.35 -5.57 -15.12
C LEU A 437 3.69 -6.09 -16.40
N PRO A 438 3.15 -7.33 -16.42
CA PRO A 438 2.41 -7.82 -17.58
C PRO A 438 1.18 -6.98 -17.93
N HIS A 439 1.06 -6.59 -19.19
CA HIS A 439 -0.02 -5.68 -19.60
C HIS A 439 -1.41 -6.32 -19.61
N GLN A 440 -1.48 -7.65 -19.71
CA GLN A 440 -2.77 -8.37 -19.81
C GLN A 440 -3.41 -8.65 -18.44
N THR A 441 -2.65 -8.74 -17.35
CA THR A 441 -3.23 -9.02 -16.03
C THR A 441 -3.97 -7.81 -15.49
N GLN A 442 -5.17 -8.04 -14.98
CA GLN A 442 -5.88 -7.01 -14.25
C GLN A 442 -5.12 -6.74 -12.93
N ARG A 443 -4.44 -5.59 -12.83
CA ARG A 443 -3.61 -5.21 -11.67
C ARG A 443 -3.99 -3.84 -11.11
N GLY A 444 -3.71 -3.61 -9.83
CA GLY A 444 -4.03 -2.34 -9.17
C GLY A 444 -4.08 -2.48 -7.65
N LEU A 445 -3.20 -1.74 -6.97
CA LEU A 445 -3.15 -1.71 -5.53
C LEU A 445 -4.09 -0.63 -5.00
N ASN A 446 -4.90 -0.98 -4.00
CA ASN A 446 -5.69 0.01 -3.30
C ASN A 446 -4.78 1.02 -2.56
N PRO A 447 -5.30 2.23 -2.27
CA PRO A 447 -4.56 3.25 -1.54
C PRO A 447 -3.92 2.76 -0.24
N ALA A 448 -4.52 1.80 0.46
CA ALA A 448 -3.95 1.26 1.69
C ALA A 448 -2.66 0.47 1.42
N LEU A 449 -2.61 -0.37 0.38
CA LEU A 449 -1.41 -1.17 0.07
C LEU A 449 -0.33 -0.32 -0.58
N SER A 450 -0.69 0.52 -1.55
CA SER A 450 0.28 1.35 -2.26
C SER A 450 0.91 2.41 -1.34
N THR A 451 0.14 3.02 -0.42
CA THR A 451 0.68 3.95 0.57
C THR A 451 1.57 3.26 1.61
N ALA A 452 1.25 2.02 2.01
CA ALA A 452 2.10 1.26 2.93
C ALA A 452 3.50 1.04 2.33
N ILE A 453 3.57 0.61 1.07
CA ILE A 453 4.82 0.46 0.34
C ILE A 453 5.53 1.81 0.19
N ALA A 454 4.81 2.84 -0.27
CA ALA A 454 5.40 4.16 -0.52
C ALA A 454 6.02 4.76 0.74
N LEU A 455 5.31 4.73 1.88
CA LEU A 455 5.81 5.29 3.13
C LEU A 455 7.01 4.51 3.68
N GLU A 456 7.02 3.18 3.56
CA GLU A 456 8.19 2.40 3.98
C GLU A 456 9.43 2.75 3.17
N ARG A 457 9.28 2.82 1.84
CA ARG A 457 10.38 3.11 0.92
C ARG A 457 10.87 4.55 1.04
N LEU A 458 9.96 5.52 1.12
CA LEU A 458 10.29 6.92 1.36
C LEU A 458 11.04 7.08 2.68
N ARG A 459 10.53 6.47 3.77
CA ARG A 459 11.19 6.58 5.07
C ARG A 459 12.59 5.98 5.06
N CYS A 460 12.79 4.83 4.42
CA CYS A 460 14.13 4.26 4.26
C CYS A 460 15.07 5.19 3.48
N ALA A 461 14.58 5.80 2.39
CA ALA A 461 15.39 6.69 1.56
C ALA A 461 15.68 8.04 2.23
N THR A 462 14.80 8.55 3.09
CA THR A 462 15.05 9.80 3.82
C THR A 462 16.06 9.65 4.94
N GLU A 463 16.11 8.49 5.60
CA GLU A 463 16.99 8.22 6.75
C GLU A 463 18.33 7.56 6.33
N GLY A 464 18.35 6.83 5.22
CA GLY A 464 19.49 6.03 4.76
C GLY A 464 20.50 6.76 3.86
N LEU A 465 20.42 8.10 3.74
CA LEU A 465 21.29 8.91 2.87
C LEU A 465 21.87 10.13 3.57
#